data_AF-S3YA74-F1
#
_entry.id   AF-S3YA74-F1
#
_cell.length_a   1.000
_cell.length_b   1.000
_cell.length_c   1.000
_cell.angle_alpha   90.00
_cell.angle_beta   90.00
_cell.angle_gamma   90.00
#
_symmetry.space_group_name_H-M   'P 1'
#
loop_
_entity.id
_entity.type
_entity.pdbx_description
1 polymer ?
#
loop_
_entity_poly.entity_id
_entity_poly.type
_entity_poly.pdbx_seq_one_letter_code
_entity_poly.pdbx_strand_id
1 'polypeptide(L)'
;MNITAILPWKVKCANVYLTTVLSLIQDKMFFILVYLKTNPLQELHAIQFEMTQPQANRWIHLLSEILRRTLKTLGELPDRNSKRLIHILQGCEEVLLDGTERPIQRPLDEDWQSACYSGKKNS
;
A
#
# COMPACT_ATOMS: atom_id res chain seq x y z
N MET A 1 9.69 -59.88 -7.71
CA MET A 1 8.40 -59.33 -7.22
C MET A 1 8.62 -58.73 -5.85
N ASN A 2 8.63 -57.39 -5.75
CA ASN A 2 7.98 -56.64 -4.68
C ASN A 2 8.13 -55.15 -5.00
N ILE A 3 7.04 -54.60 -5.53
CA ILE A 3 6.88 -53.17 -5.79
C ILE A 3 6.21 -52.61 -4.53
N THR A 4 6.98 -51.86 -3.73
CA THR A 4 6.46 -51.01 -2.66
C THR A 4 6.90 -49.58 -3.00
N ALA A 5 6.12 -48.86 -3.81
CA ALA A 5 5.02 -48.02 -3.38
C ALA A 5 5.48 -46.68 -2.77
N ILE A 6 5.23 -45.62 -3.55
CA ILE A 6 4.74 -44.30 -3.13
C ILE A 6 5.78 -43.34 -2.55
N LEU A 7 6.35 -42.53 -3.45
CA LEU A 7 6.63 -41.12 -3.13
C LEU A 7 5.28 -40.42 -2.91
N PRO A 8 5.22 -39.51 -1.93
CA PRO A 8 4.87 -38.17 -2.34
C PRO A 8 5.88 -37.20 -1.75
N TRP A 9 6.37 -36.31 -2.61
CA TRP A 9 7.00 -35.07 -2.18
C TRP A 9 6.21 -34.47 -1.01
N LYS A 10 6.82 -34.51 0.18
CA LYS A 10 6.55 -33.50 1.20
C LYS A 10 6.97 -32.18 0.58
N VAL A 11 6.01 -31.51 -0.07
CA VAL A 11 6.04 -30.06 -0.20
C VAL A 11 6.21 -29.59 1.23
N LYS A 12 7.40 -29.12 1.58
CA LYS A 12 7.61 -28.45 2.85
C LYS A 12 6.77 -27.18 2.76
N CYS A 13 5.49 -27.28 3.15
CA CYS A 13 4.69 -26.13 3.48
C CYS A 13 5.55 -25.32 4.44
N ALA A 14 5.97 -24.13 3.98
CA ALA A 14 6.84 -23.25 4.73
C ALA A 14 6.30 -23.18 6.15
N ASN A 15 7.16 -23.54 7.11
CA ASN A 15 6.86 -23.55 8.52
C ASN A 15 6.12 -22.24 8.84
N VAL A 16 4.82 -22.35 9.11
CA VAL A 16 4.01 -21.24 9.60
C VAL A 16 4.53 -21.02 11.00
N TYR A 17 5.59 -20.22 11.12
CA TYR A 17 6.16 -19.81 12.39
C TYR A 17 4.99 -19.38 13.26
N LEU A 18 4.73 -20.09 14.35
CA LEU A 18 3.63 -19.80 15.27
C LEU A 18 3.58 -18.29 15.52
N THR A 19 2.54 -17.67 15.00
CA THR A 19 2.38 -16.23 14.96
C THR A 19 1.72 -15.81 16.26
N THR A 20 2.41 -16.01 17.40
CA THR A 20 1.88 -15.63 18.71
C THR A 20 1.48 -14.16 18.76
N VAL A 21 2.17 -13.33 17.99
CA VAL A 21 1.99 -11.87 17.96
C VAL A 21 0.79 -11.39 17.14
N LEU A 22 0.45 -12.07 16.04
CA LEU A 22 -0.68 -11.71 15.18
C LEU A 22 -1.57 -12.94 15.01
N SER A 23 -2.31 -13.30 16.06
CA SER A 23 -3.05 -14.57 16.08
C SER A 23 -4.34 -14.49 15.26
N LEU A 24 -5.07 -13.38 15.38
CA LEU A 24 -6.36 -13.19 14.72
C LEU A 24 -6.20 -12.58 13.34
N ILE A 25 -7.17 -12.84 12.46
CA ILE A 25 -7.25 -12.20 11.14
C ILE A 25 -7.40 -10.67 11.30
N GLN A 26 -8.14 -10.24 12.32
CA GLN A 26 -8.31 -8.83 12.67
C GLN A 26 -6.97 -8.16 13.00
N ASP A 27 -6.11 -8.81 13.78
CA ASP A 27 -4.78 -8.29 14.12
C ASP A 27 -3.92 -8.09 12.87
N LYS A 28 -3.96 -9.06 11.94
CA LYS A 28 -3.22 -8.96 10.68
C LYS A 28 -3.73 -7.79 9.82
N MET A 29 -5.04 -7.60 9.75
CA MET A 29 -5.63 -6.48 9.04
C MET A 29 -5.25 -5.15 9.71
N PHE A 30 -5.38 -5.07 11.03
CA PHE A 30 -5.02 -3.88 11.80
C PHE A 30 -3.53 -3.53 11.63
N PHE A 31 -2.64 -4.52 11.74
CA PHE A 31 -1.21 -4.39 11.50
C PHE A 31 -0.90 -3.70 10.16
N ILE A 32 -1.45 -4.24 9.06
CA ILE A 32 -1.14 -3.69 7.74
C ILE A 32 -1.77 -2.31 7.51
N LEU A 33 -2.98 -2.07 8.04
CA LEU A 33 -3.64 -0.77 7.91
C LEU A 33 -2.89 0.32 8.66
N VAL A 34 -2.40 0.05 9.88
CA VAL A 34 -1.56 0.98 10.63
C VAL A 34 -0.29 1.31 9.87
N TYR A 35 0.37 0.29 9.31
CA TYR A 35 1.57 0.49 8.48
C TYR A 35 1.30 1.41 7.28
N LEU A 36 0.24 1.15 6.51
CA LEU A 36 -0.10 1.95 5.32
C LEU A 36 -0.55 3.37 5.67
N LYS A 37 -1.27 3.54 6.79
CA LYS A 37 -1.80 4.84 7.21
C LYS A 37 -0.70 5.77 7.75
N THR A 38 0.26 5.22 8.50
CA THR A 38 1.28 6.01 9.21
C THR A 38 2.63 6.03 8.51
N ASN A 39 2.87 5.12 7.55
CA ASN A 39 4.14 4.92 6.85
C ASN A 39 5.38 5.01 7.77
N PRO A 40 5.42 4.23 8.87
CA PRO A 40 6.49 4.29 9.85
C PRO A 40 7.74 3.55 9.36
N LEU A 41 8.87 3.77 10.04
CA LEU A 41 10.03 2.90 9.90
C LEU A 41 9.64 1.46 10.30
N GLN A 42 10.16 0.46 9.58
CA GLN A 42 9.85 -0.95 9.86
C GLN A 42 10.24 -1.37 11.29
N GLU A 43 11.32 -0.81 11.84
CA GLU A 43 11.75 -1.05 13.22
C GLU A 43 10.73 -0.52 14.22
N LEU A 44 10.26 0.73 14.03
CA LEU A 44 9.24 1.33 14.89
C LEU A 44 7.94 0.51 14.86
N HIS A 45 7.52 0.09 13.67
CA HIS A 45 6.34 -0.74 13.51
C HIS A 45 6.50 -2.12 14.17
N ALA A 46 7.70 -2.72 14.07
CA ALA A 46 8.00 -3.98 14.72
C ALA A 46 7.92 -3.86 16.25
N ILE A 47 8.45 -2.76 16.82
CA ILE A 47 8.39 -2.47 18.26
C ILE A 47 6.94 -2.30 18.72
N GLN A 48 6.11 -1.56 17.98
CA GLN A 48 4.69 -1.33 18.30
C GLN A 48 3.88 -2.62 18.43
N PHE A 49 4.27 -3.64 17.67
CA PHE A 49 3.61 -4.94 17.67
C PHE A 49 4.47 -6.02 18.32
N GLU A 50 5.44 -5.67 19.18
CA GLU A 50 6.22 -6.62 19.97
C GLU A 50 6.88 -7.75 19.14
N MET A 51 7.39 -7.40 17.95
CA MET A 51 8.07 -8.33 17.04
C MET A 51 9.42 -7.80 16.58
N THR A 52 10.21 -8.69 15.98
CA THR A 52 11.49 -8.29 15.36
C THR A 52 11.27 -7.64 13.99
N GLN A 53 12.17 -6.73 13.60
CA GLN A 53 12.10 -6.07 12.28
C GLN A 53 12.02 -7.06 11.09
N PRO A 54 12.76 -8.18 11.06
CA PRO A 54 12.61 -9.18 10.01
C PRO A 54 11.22 -9.85 9.97
N GLN A 55 10.59 -10.07 11.13
CA GLN A 55 9.22 -10.59 11.20
C GLN A 55 8.22 -9.57 10.65
N ALA A 56 8.34 -8.31 11.06
CA ALA A 56 7.49 -7.23 10.55
C ALA A 56 7.62 -7.09 9.03
N ASN A 57 8.85 -7.09 8.51
CA ASN A 57 9.10 -7.03 7.07
C ASN A 57 8.37 -8.15 6.31
N ARG A 58 8.45 -9.39 6.80
CA ARG A 58 7.77 -10.53 6.19
C ARG A 58 6.25 -10.36 6.19
N TRP A 59 5.68 -9.88 7.30
CA TRP A 59 4.24 -9.63 7.41
C TRP A 59 3.79 -8.50 6.50
N ILE A 60 4.52 -7.39 6.45
CA ILE A 60 4.23 -6.23 5.59
C ILE A 60 4.14 -6.70 4.14
N HIS A 61 5.14 -7.42 3.64
CA HIS A 61 5.13 -7.90 2.26
C HIS A 61 3.99 -8.88 1.97
N LEU A 62 3.77 -9.86 2.86
CA LEU A 62 2.70 -10.84 2.69
C LEU A 62 1.31 -10.19 2.69
N LEU A 63 1.03 -9.36 3.70
CA LEU A 63 -0.28 -8.76 3.90
C LEU A 63 -0.56 -7.65 2.89
N SER A 64 0.45 -6.89 2.47
CA SER A 64 0.29 -5.90 1.39
C SER A 64 -0.16 -6.53 0.09
N GLU A 65 0.42 -7.68 -0.28
CA GLU A 65 0.07 -8.39 -1.51
C GLU A 65 -1.34 -8.97 -1.43
N ILE A 66 -1.69 -9.59 -0.30
CA ILE A 66 -3.05 -10.11 -0.06
C ILE A 66 -4.07 -8.97 -0.14
N LEU A 67 -3.84 -7.86 0.58
CA LEU A 67 -4.73 -6.72 0.60
C LEU A 67 -4.91 -6.12 -0.80
N ARG A 68 -3.81 -5.93 -1.54
CA ARG A 68 -3.86 -5.41 -2.91
C ARG A 68 -4.67 -6.33 -3.83
N ARG A 69 -4.49 -7.65 -3.75
CA ARG A 69 -5.29 -8.59 -4.55
C ARG A 69 -6.76 -8.53 -4.20
N THR A 70 -7.09 -8.49 -2.92
CA THR A 70 -8.48 -8.37 -2.45
C THR A 70 -9.12 -7.09 -2.97
N LEU A 71 -8.46 -5.93 -2.82
CA LEU A 71 -8.96 -4.65 -3.34
C LEU A 71 -9.11 -4.66 -4.87
N LYS A 72 -8.19 -5.34 -5.58
CA LYS A 72 -8.29 -5.51 -7.03
C LYS A 72 -9.54 -6.31 -7.42
N THR A 73 -9.79 -7.42 -6.73
CA THR A 73 -10.97 -8.28 -6.96
C THR A 73 -12.26 -7.53 -6.66
N LEU A 74 -12.26 -6.66 -5.64
CA LEU A 74 -13.40 -5.82 -5.29
C LEU A 74 -13.59 -4.62 -6.24
N GLY A 75 -12.60 -4.29 -7.08
CA GLY A 75 -12.64 -3.10 -7.94
C GLY A 75 -12.33 -1.79 -7.21
N GLU A 76 -11.82 -1.86 -5.98
CA GLU A 76 -11.57 -0.73 -5.07
C GLU A 76 -10.14 -0.17 -5.17
N LEU A 77 -9.34 -0.66 -6.11
CA LEU A 77 -8.01 -0.08 -6.36
C LEU A 77 -8.13 1.17 -7.23
N PRO A 78 -7.36 2.23 -6.91
CA PRO A 78 -7.34 3.43 -7.73
C PRO A 78 -6.79 3.13 -9.13
N ASP A 79 -7.43 3.70 -10.14
CA ASP A 79 -6.90 3.65 -11.50
C ASP A 79 -5.65 4.53 -11.60
N ARG A 80 -4.55 3.95 -12.12
CA ARG A 80 -3.28 4.65 -12.33
C ARG A 80 -3.08 5.09 -13.78
N ASN A 81 -4.01 4.77 -14.67
CA ASN A 81 -3.94 5.17 -16.06
C ASN A 81 -4.61 6.54 -16.24
N SER A 82 -3.79 7.59 -16.42
CA SER A 82 -4.28 8.95 -16.62
C SER A 82 -5.19 9.11 -17.83
N LYS A 83 -4.96 8.36 -18.92
CA LYS A 83 -5.83 8.41 -20.11
C LYS A 83 -7.22 7.85 -19.82
N ARG A 84 -7.27 6.74 -19.06
CA ARG A 84 -8.53 6.13 -18.66
C ARG A 84 -9.27 7.03 -17.67
N LEU A 85 -8.55 7.66 -16.75
CA LEU A 85 -9.11 8.64 -15.82
C LEU A 85 -9.78 9.80 -16.57
N ILE A 86 -9.11 10.42 -17.55
CA ILE A 86 -9.69 11.50 -18.36
C ILE A 86 -11.01 11.06 -19.00
N HIS A 87 -11.06 9.84 -19.55
CA HIS A 87 -12.28 9.31 -20.15
C HIS A 87 -13.40 9.07 -19.14
N ILE A 88 -13.08 8.57 -17.95
CA ILE A 88 -14.06 8.41 -16.85
C ILE A 88 -14.61 9.76 -16.42
N LEU A 89 -13.73 10.75 -16.24
CA LEU A 89 -14.10 12.10 -15.79
C LEU A 89 -14.99 12.85 -16.78
N GLN A 90 -14.90 12.56 -18.09
CA GLN A 90 -15.80 13.15 -19.11
C GLN A 90 -17.28 12.82 -18.86
N GLY A 91 -17.58 11.70 -18.20
CA GLY A 91 -18.95 11.28 -17.86
C GLY A 91 -19.41 11.72 -16.47
N CYS A 92 -18.57 12.42 -15.70
CA CYS A 92 -18.90 12.89 -14.36
C CYS A 92 -19.30 14.37 -14.41
N GLU A 93 -20.50 14.68 -13.93
CA GLU A 93 -20.97 16.08 -13.82
C GLU A 93 -20.25 16.82 -12.68
N GLU A 94 -20.01 16.14 -11.56
CA GLU A 94 -19.31 16.67 -10.39
C GLU A 94 -18.17 15.74 -9.98
N VAL A 95 -17.00 16.32 -9.70
CA VAL A 95 -15.78 15.60 -9.33
C VAL A 95 -15.25 16.18 -8.04
N LEU A 96 -15.18 15.37 -6.99
CA LEU A 96 -14.53 15.73 -5.74
C LEU A 96 -13.02 15.56 -5.89
N LEU A 97 -12.31 16.68 -5.90
CA LEU A 97 -10.85 16.73 -5.97
C LEU A 97 -10.27 16.87 -4.57
N ASP A 98 -9.73 15.77 -4.03
CA ASP A 98 -8.89 15.82 -2.82
C ASP A 98 -7.45 16.19 -3.21
N GLY A 99 -7.24 17.48 -3.46
CA GLY A 99 -5.96 18.05 -3.85
C GLY A 99 -5.45 19.05 -2.83
N THR A 100 -4.15 19.01 -2.54
CA THR A 100 -3.47 20.06 -1.77
C THR A 100 -2.44 20.76 -2.64
N GLU A 101 -2.30 22.08 -2.48
CA GLU A 101 -1.21 22.83 -3.13
C GLU A 101 0.13 22.24 -2.68
N ARG A 102 0.95 21.79 -3.64
CA ARG A 102 2.30 21.33 -3.35
C ARG A 102 3.28 22.47 -3.61
N PRO A 103 4.20 22.79 -2.67
CA PRO A 103 5.25 23.77 -2.94
C PRO A 103 6.11 23.25 -4.10
N ILE A 104 6.29 24.12 -5.10
CA ILE A 104 7.21 23.90 -6.22
C ILE A 104 8.41 24.83 -6.06
N GLN A 105 9.55 24.44 -6.62
CA GLN A 105 10.65 25.38 -6.77
C GLN A 105 10.19 26.51 -7.71
N ARG A 106 10.46 27.75 -7.32
CA ARG A 106 10.06 28.92 -8.11
C ARG A 106 10.70 28.84 -9.51
N PRO A 107 9.90 28.82 -10.59
CA PRO A 107 10.43 28.88 -11.94
C PRO A 107 11.26 30.16 -12.13
N LEU A 108 12.38 30.03 -12.86
CA LEU A 108 13.25 31.16 -13.21
C LEU A 108 12.69 32.00 -14.36
N ASP A 109 12.00 31.34 -15.29
CA ASP A 109 11.31 31.97 -16.41
C ASP A 109 10.13 32.83 -15.90
N GLU A 110 10.05 34.06 -16.38
CA GLU A 110 9.13 35.09 -15.86
C GLU A 110 7.67 34.80 -16.17
N ASP A 111 7.39 34.26 -17.36
CA ASP A 111 6.04 33.88 -17.79
C ASP A 111 5.53 32.71 -16.94
N TRP A 112 6.37 31.70 -16.76
CA TRP A 112 6.06 30.55 -15.89
C TRP A 112 5.93 30.93 -14.42
N GLN A 113 6.76 31.85 -13.95
CA GLN A 113 6.71 32.33 -12.59
C GLN A 113 5.38 33.05 -12.30
N SER A 114 4.89 33.85 -13.26
CA SER A 114 3.60 34.54 -13.16
C SER A 114 2.43 33.55 -13.20
N ALA A 115 2.48 32.54 -14.08
CA ALA A 115 1.45 31.50 -14.19
C ALA A 115 1.33 30.63 -12.92
N CYS A 116 2.44 30.38 -12.23
CA CYS A 116 2.47 29.58 -11.00
C CYS A 116 2.28 30.41 -9.71
N TYR A 117 2.05 31.72 -9.81
CA TYR A 117 1.93 32.61 -8.66
C TYR A 117 0.55 32.47 -7.98
N SER A 118 0.52 32.01 -6.72
CA SER A 118 -0.75 31.78 -5.99
C SER A 118 -1.39 33.03 -5.40
N GLY A 119 -0.85 34.23 -5.64
CA GLY A 119 -1.41 35.50 -5.15
C GLY A 119 -1.18 35.81 -3.67
N LYS A 120 -0.56 34.91 -2.89
CA LYS A 120 -0.44 34.99 -1.41
C LYS A 120 0.59 36.00 -0.86
N LYS A 121 0.85 37.13 -1.51
CA LYS A 121 1.92 38.07 -1.07
C LYS A 121 1.44 39.22 -0.17
N ASN A 122 0.12 39.39 0.01
CA ASN A 122 -0.47 40.52 0.75
C ASN A 122 -1.52 40.09 1.81
N SER A 123 -1.39 38.90 2.39
CA SER A 123 -2.19 38.47 3.56
C SER A 123 -1.29 38.15 4.74
#